data_AF-A0A7S4E9Y0-F1
#
_entry.id   AF-A0A7S4E9Y0-F1
#
_cell.length_a   1.000
_cell.length_b   1.000
_cell.length_c   1.000
_cell.angle_alpha   90.00
_cell.angle_beta   90.00
_cell.angle_gamma   90.00
#
_symmetry.space_group_name_H-M   'P 1'
#
loop_
_entity.id
_entity.type
_entity.pdbx_description
1 polymer ?
#
loop_
_entity_poly.entity_id
_entity_poly.type
_entity_poly.pdbx_seq_one_letter_code
_entity_poly.pdbx_strand_id
1 'polypeptide(L)'
;MERKRSAAAEARRAAKRAALAPAPAPAPVPAAPQMTRQEQFARQRAEKRSPAAMARRAARRAGAVAAPVPAPAPIPAPAPVPAPAPAPSSARAPRSAAAEARRAAKRAAAPVGEAPPKRAKKTTAWGAQADETTIRRNAELRARFKEDPSLLSADDRARAEQLIARDARKAAKKAARGGESKRAAAFKKRIASDASA
;
A
#
# COMPACT_ATOMS: atom_id res chain seq x y z
N MET A 1 -7.20 -60.40 55.19
CA MET A 1 -6.21 -59.76 54.28
C MET A 1 -6.86 -58.82 53.24
N GLU A 2 -8.13 -59.00 52.85
CA GLU A 2 -8.75 -58.19 51.77
C GLU A 2 -9.12 -56.75 52.13
N ARG A 3 -9.48 -56.47 53.39
CA ARG A 3 -9.86 -55.10 53.81
C ARG A 3 -8.73 -54.07 53.72
N LYS A 4 -7.47 -54.51 53.68
CA LYS A 4 -6.31 -53.61 53.53
C LYS A 4 -6.09 -53.17 52.06
N ARG A 5 -6.62 -53.92 51.09
CA ARG A 5 -6.47 -53.59 49.65
C ARG A 5 -7.48 -52.54 49.17
N SER A 6 -8.66 -52.45 49.79
CA SER A 6 -9.66 -51.43 49.45
C SER A 6 -9.24 -50.02 49.91
N ALA A 7 -8.68 -49.89 51.11
CA ALA A 7 -8.22 -48.60 51.65
C ALA A 7 -7.11 -47.97 50.78
N ALA A 8 -6.19 -48.78 50.26
CA ALA A 8 -5.14 -48.29 49.37
C ALA A 8 -5.67 -47.82 47.99
N ALA A 9 -6.74 -48.45 47.49
CA ALA A 9 -7.38 -48.05 46.24
C ALA A 9 -8.16 -46.74 46.40
N GLU A 10 -8.80 -46.54 47.56
CA GLU A 10 -9.55 -45.33 47.87
C GLU A 10 -8.62 -44.12 48.09
N ALA A 11 -7.49 -44.31 48.79
CA ALA A 11 -6.46 -43.27 48.94
C ALA A 11 -5.88 -42.81 47.59
N ARG A 12 -5.68 -43.74 46.64
CA ARG A 12 -5.22 -43.41 45.28
C ARG A 12 -6.27 -42.63 44.48
N ARG A 13 -7.56 -42.94 44.66
CA ARG A 13 -8.65 -42.17 44.03
C ARG A 13 -8.78 -40.77 44.62
N ALA A 14 -8.64 -40.62 45.93
CA ALA A 14 -8.65 -39.32 46.60
C ALA A 14 -7.48 -38.42 46.15
N ALA A 15 -6.26 -38.96 46.10
CA ALA A 15 -5.08 -38.23 45.62
C ALA A 15 -5.21 -37.80 44.15
N LYS A 16 -5.79 -38.65 43.28
CA LYS A 16 -6.01 -38.29 41.87
C LYS A 16 -7.07 -37.22 41.69
N ARG A 17 -8.03 -37.10 42.61
CA ARG A 17 -9.06 -36.04 42.60
C ARG A 17 -8.50 -34.68 43.06
N ALA A 18 -7.53 -34.67 43.96
CA ALA A 18 -6.86 -33.44 44.40
C ALA A 18 -5.92 -32.84 43.32
N ALA A 19 -5.37 -33.67 42.44
CA ALA A 19 -4.48 -33.22 41.34
C ALA A 19 -5.21 -32.59 40.14
N LEU A 20 -6.56 -32.64 40.10
CA LEU A 20 -7.39 -32.01 39.07
C LEU A 20 -7.98 -30.67 39.52
N ALA A 21 -7.39 -30.02 40.53
CA ALA A 21 -7.72 -28.63 40.80
C ALA A 21 -7.43 -27.80 39.53
N PRO A 22 -8.42 -27.12 38.92
CA PRO A 22 -8.19 -26.31 37.74
C PRO A 22 -7.18 -25.21 38.10
N ALA A 23 -6.15 -25.07 37.28
CA ALA A 23 -5.18 -23.98 37.43
C ALA A 23 -5.92 -22.65 37.53
N PRO A 24 -5.51 -21.73 38.44
CA PRO A 24 -6.15 -20.44 38.57
C PRO A 24 -6.18 -19.76 37.21
N ALA A 25 -7.36 -19.24 36.82
CA ALA A 25 -7.54 -18.58 35.55
C ALA A 25 -6.47 -17.49 35.37
N PRO A 26 -5.78 -17.43 34.21
CA PRO A 26 -4.80 -16.39 33.97
C PRO A 26 -5.47 -15.03 34.14
N ALA A 27 -4.78 -14.12 34.85
CA ALA A 27 -5.26 -12.77 35.05
C ALA A 27 -5.63 -12.15 33.69
N PRO A 28 -6.73 -11.38 33.61
CA PRO A 28 -7.16 -10.77 32.36
C PRO A 28 -6.04 -9.88 31.82
N VAL A 29 -5.50 -10.25 30.66
CA VAL A 29 -4.51 -9.45 29.95
C VAL A 29 -5.19 -8.11 29.62
N PRO A 30 -4.58 -6.95 29.94
CA PRO A 30 -5.16 -5.66 29.61
C PRO A 30 -5.47 -5.61 28.11
N ALA A 31 -6.71 -5.30 27.77
CA ALA A 31 -7.16 -5.23 26.39
C ALA A 31 -6.25 -4.24 25.63
N ALA A 32 -5.54 -4.75 24.61
CA ALA A 32 -4.75 -3.89 23.76
C ALA A 32 -5.67 -2.80 23.17
N PRO A 33 -5.23 -1.53 23.11
CA PRO A 33 -6.03 -0.46 22.57
C PRO A 33 -6.47 -0.83 21.16
N GLN A 34 -7.79 -0.93 20.98
CA GLN A 34 -8.41 -1.28 19.71
C GLN A 34 -8.08 -0.16 18.71
N MET A 35 -7.04 -0.34 17.90
CA MET A 35 -6.71 0.60 16.85
C MET A 35 -7.89 0.72 15.89
N THR A 36 -8.28 1.95 15.58
CA THR A 36 -9.37 2.20 14.67
C THR A 36 -9.04 1.66 13.27
N ARG A 37 -10.06 1.23 12.52
CA ARG A 37 -9.87 0.77 11.12
C ARG A 37 -9.15 1.82 10.26
N GLN A 38 -9.36 3.10 10.56
CA GLN A 38 -8.69 4.21 9.88
C GLN A 38 -7.19 4.25 10.17
N GLU A 39 -6.77 4.06 11.42
CA GLU A 39 -5.35 3.97 11.77
C GLU A 39 -4.68 2.73 11.21
N GLN A 40 -5.38 1.60 11.14
CA GLN A 40 -4.87 0.40 10.47
C GLN A 40 -4.56 0.69 9.00
N PHE A 41 -5.46 1.41 8.30
CA PHE A 41 -5.21 1.83 6.93
C PHE A 41 -4.07 2.86 6.81
N ALA A 42 -3.95 3.78 7.76
CA ALA A 42 -2.87 4.75 7.80
C ALA A 42 -1.51 4.07 7.99
N ARG A 43 -1.40 3.12 8.92
CA ARG A 43 -0.19 2.30 9.13
C ARG A 43 0.15 1.48 7.89
N GLN A 44 -0.82 0.79 7.29
CA GLN A 44 -0.57 0.04 6.05
C GLN A 44 -0.11 0.93 4.90
N ARG A 45 -0.63 2.16 4.78
CA ARG A 45 -0.16 3.12 3.77
C ARG A 45 1.24 3.64 4.06
N ALA A 46 1.53 3.96 5.31
CA ALA A 46 2.85 4.41 5.75
C ALA A 46 3.90 3.32 5.51
N GLU A 47 3.58 2.07 5.84
CA GLU A 47 4.46 0.92 5.67
C GLU A 47 4.72 0.62 4.19
N LYS A 48 3.68 0.66 3.34
CA LYS A 48 3.82 0.49 1.88
C LYS A 48 4.62 1.61 1.19
N ARG A 49 4.67 2.80 1.81
CA ARG A 49 5.48 3.94 1.34
C ARG A 49 6.82 4.06 2.04
N SER A 50 7.12 3.16 2.98
CA SER A 50 8.39 3.23 3.69
C SER A 50 9.56 2.98 2.72
N PRO A 51 10.67 3.72 2.87
CA PRO A 51 11.89 3.48 2.10
C PRO A 51 12.36 2.03 2.19
N ALA A 52 12.16 1.39 3.36
CA ALA A 52 12.48 -0.02 3.57
C ALA A 52 11.66 -0.97 2.69
N ALA A 53 10.35 -0.73 2.53
CA ALA A 53 9.51 -1.53 1.64
C ALA A 53 9.91 -1.34 0.16
N MET A 54 10.27 -0.12 -0.24
CA MET A 54 10.79 0.15 -1.58
C MET A 54 12.14 -0.52 -1.81
N ALA A 55 13.06 -0.46 -0.85
CA ALA A 55 14.39 -1.09 -0.93
C ALA A 55 14.28 -2.63 -1.05
N ARG A 56 13.42 -3.27 -0.26
CA ARG A 56 13.16 -4.73 -0.37
C ARG A 56 12.60 -5.11 -1.73
N ARG A 57 11.73 -4.27 -2.31
CA ARG A 57 11.14 -4.51 -3.63
C ARG A 57 12.16 -4.29 -4.76
N ALA A 58 13.05 -3.31 -4.61
CA ALA A 58 14.16 -3.09 -5.52
C ALA A 58 15.14 -4.27 -5.49
N ALA A 59 15.52 -4.75 -4.30
CA ALA A 59 16.39 -5.91 -4.12
C ALA A 59 15.80 -7.18 -4.75
N ARG A 60 14.50 -7.46 -4.54
CA ARG A 60 13.81 -8.60 -5.20
C ARG A 60 13.80 -8.49 -6.73
N ARG A 61 13.67 -7.28 -7.28
CA ARG A 61 13.69 -7.06 -8.74
C ARG A 61 15.08 -7.22 -9.34
N ALA A 62 16.12 -6.91 -8.58
CA ALA A 62 17.51 -7.05 -9.00
C ALA A 62 18.01 -8.51 -8.97
N GLY A 63 17.17 -9.48 -8.59
CA GLY A 63 17.61 -10.87 -8.43
C GLY A 63 18.67 -11.04 -7.33
N ALA A 64 18.82 -10.03 -6.45
CA ALA A 64 19.75 -10.10 -5.34
C ALA A 64 19.25 -11.16 -4.36
N VAL A 65 19.87 -12.34 -4.42
CA VAL A 65 19.83 -13.32 -3.33
C VAL A 65 20.28 -12.58 -2.08
N ALA A 66 19.52 -12.69 -1.00
CA ALA A 66 19.84 -12.01 0.25
C ALA A 66 21.28 -12.38 0.64
N ALA A 67 22.18 -11.40 0.59
CA ALA A 67 23.54 -11.56 1.05
C ALA A 67 23.49 -12.05 2.52
N PRO A 68 24.42 -12.93 2.93
CA PRO A 68 24.49 -13.39 4.31
C PRO A 68 24.47 -12.19 5.25
N VAL A 69 23.62 -12.27 6.27
CA VAL A 69 23.46 -11.21 7.27
C VAL A 69 24.85 -10.94 7.88
N PRO A 70 25.44 -9.74 7.70
CA PRO A 70 26.72 -9.43 8.33
C PRO A 70 26.58 -9.54 9.84
N ALA A 71 27.61 -10.08 10.49
CA ALA A 71 27.68 -10.16 11.95
C ALA A 71 27.37 -8.79 12.57
N PRO A 72 26.60 -8.73 13.67
CA PRO A 72 26.20 -7.47 14.27
C PRO A 72 27.46 -6.66 14.63
N ALA A 73 27.54 -5.45 14.09
CA ALA A 73 28.61 -4.51 14.40
C ALA A 73 28.62 -4.21 15.91
N PRO A 74 29.80 -3.97 16.52
CA PRO A 74 29.90 -3.57 17.92
C PRO A 74 29.02 -2.36 18.18
N ILE A 75 28.27 -2.40 19.30
CA ILE A 75 27.36 -1.34 19.72
C ILE A 75 28.20 -0.06 19.88
N PRO A 76 27.95 1.00 19.09
CA PRO A 76 28.66 2.26 19.25
C PRO A 76 28.34 2.85 20.62
N ALA A 77 29.35 3.45 21.25
CA ALA A 77 29.21 4.15 22.51
C ALA A 77 28.07 5.19 22.42
N PRO A 78 27.27 5.36 23.49
CA PRO A 78 26.14 6.29 23.49
C PRO A 78 26.63 7.70 23.12
N ALA A 79 26.00 8.28 22.11
CA ALA A 79 26.27 9.63 21.68
C ALA A 79 25.98 10.63 22.83
N PRO A 80 26.75 11.72 22.93
CA PRO A 80 26.48 12.77 23.92
C PRO A 80 25.05 13.30 23.75
N VAL A 81 24.40 13.53 24.89
CA VAL A 81 23.03 14.06 24.97
C VAL A 81 22.97 15.41 24.25
N PRO A 82 22.13 15.59 23.23
CA PRO A 82 22.00 16.87 22.54
C PRO A 82 21.46 17.94 23.50
N ALA A 83 22.00 19.15 23.37
CA ALA A 83 21.54 20.33 24.09
C ALA A 83 20.02 20.57 23.88
N PRO A 84 19.32 21.10 24.90
CA PRO A 84 17.88 21.33 24.84
C PRO A 84 17.50 22.23 23.65
N ALA A 85 16.40 21.86 22.99
CA ALA A 85 15.91 22.55 21.80
C ALA A 85 15.49 24.00 22.08
N PRO A 86 15.69 24.94 21.12
CA PRO A 86 15.20 26.30 21.23
C PRO A 86 13.68 26.36 21.33
N ALA A 87 13.19 27.35 22.09
CA ALA A 87 11.79 27.60 22.39
C ALA A 87 10.90 27.71 21.13
N PRO A 88 9.59 27.37 21.23
CA PRO A 88 8.68 27.42 20.10
C PRO A 88 8.54 28.84 19.55
N SER A 89 8.91 29.01 18.28
CA SER A 89 8.73 30.25 17.53
C SER A 89 7.26 30.46 17.16
N SER A 90 6.74 31.60 17.62
CA SER A 90 5.55 32.36 17.24
C SER A 90 4.34 31.63 16.63
N ALA A 91 3.23 31.77 17.35
CA ALA A 91 1.85 31.59 16.94
C ALA A 91 1.59 31.79 15.44
N ARG A 92 1.06 30.73 14.82
CA ARG A 92 0.47 30.78 13.49
C ARG A 92 -0.68 31.78 13.50
N ALA A 93 -0.54 32.86 12.73
CA ALA A 93 -1.62 33.81 12.48
C ALA A 93 -2.91 33.06 12.09
N PRO A 94 -4.09 33.47 12.61
CA PRO A 94 -5.35 32.84 12.26
C PRO A 94 -5.50 32.87 10.75
N ARG A 95 -5.77 31.70 10.15
CA ARG A 95 -6.22 31.62 8.76
C ARG A 95 -7.43 32.53 8.64
N SER A 96 -7.23 33.66 7.98
CA SER A 96 -8.16 34.77 7.95
C SER A 96 -9.55 34.32 7.52
N ALA A 97 -10.56 34.88 8.19
CA ALA A 97 -11.98 34.76 7.83
C ALA A 97 -12.25 35.01 6.34
N ALA A 98 -11.35 35.68 5.63
CA ALA A 98 -11.37 35.85 4.17
C ALA A 98 -11.37 34.53 3.38
N ALA A 99 -10.68 33.48 3.86
CA ALA A 99 -10.69 32.17 3.19
C ALA A 99 -12.03 31.44 3.37
N GLU A 100 -12.70 31.67 4.49
CA GLU A 100 -14.02 31.11 4.81
C GLU A 100 -15.13 31.87 4.09
N ALA A 101 -15.06 33.20 4.05
CA ALA A 101 -15.94 34.06 3.26
C ALA A 101 -15.90 33.72 1.76
N ARG A 102 -14.72 33.43 1.19
CA ARG A 102 -14.60 32.98 -0.21
C ARG A 102 -15.28 31.63 -0.48
N ARG A 103 -15.29 30.71 0.50
CA ARG A 103 -15.99 29.42 0.36
C ARG A 103 -17.50 29.57 0.55
N ALA A 104 -17.94 30.46 1.44
CA ALA A 104 -19.35 30.77 1.65
C ALA A 104 -19.95 31.47 0.41
N ALA A 105 -19.25 32.47 -0.16
CA ALA A 105 -19.68 33.13 -1.39
C ALA A 105 -19.81 32.15 -2.58
N LYS A 106 -18.89 31.18 -2.70
CA LYS A 106 -18.97 30.14 -3.74
C LYS A 106 -20.11 29.14 -3.52
N ARG A 107 -20.59 28.97 -2.29
CA ARG A 107 -21.81 28.18 -1.99
C ARG A 107 -23.09 28.98 -2.24
N ALA A 108 -23.08 30.28 -1.97
CA ALA A 108 -24.23 31.16 -2.20
C ALA A 108 -24.47 31.47 -3.69
N ALA A 109 -23.42 31.46 -4.52
CA ALA A 109 -23.53 31.63 -5.98
C ALA A 109 -23.88 30.35 -6.75
N ALA A 110 -24.14 29.22 -6.06
CA ALA A 110 -24.68 28.04 -6.72
C ALA A 110 -26.17 28.27 -6.98
N PRO A 111 -26.66 28.17 -8.23
CA PRO A 111 -28.06 28.41 -8.55
C PRO A 111 -28.95 27.41 -7.80
N VAL A 112 -29.74 27.93 -6.86
CA VAL A 112 -30.80 27.20 -6.17
C VAL A 112 -31.98 27.16 -7.15
N GLY A 113 -32.14 26.06 -7.89
CA GLY A 113 -33.27 25.94 -8.80
C GLY A 113 -33.33 24.71 -9.68
N GLU A 114 -32.26 23.95 -9.84
CA GLU A 114 -32.31 22.75 -10.69
C GLU A 114 -32.28 21.48 -9.84
N ALA A 115 -33.39 20.73 -9.91
CA ALA A 115 -33.57 19.47 -9.21
C ALA A 115 -32.34 18.57 -9.39
N PRO A 116 -31.80 17.96 -8.32
CA PRO A 116 -30.59 17.17 -8.42
C PRO A 116 -30.82 16.02 -9.42
N PRO A 117 -30.13 15.99 -10.57
CA PRO A 117 -30.28 14.87 -11.49
C PRO A 117 -29.92 13.61 -10.71
N LYS A 118 -30.84 12.63 -10.74
CA LYS A 118 -30.68 11.29 -10.13
C LYS A 118 -29.24 10.88 -10.30
N ARG A 119 -28.50 10.76 -9.18
CA ARG A 119 -27.05 10.52 -9.09
C ARG A 119 -26.52 9.70 -10.27
N ALA A 120 -26.20 10.37 -11.37
CA ALA A 120 -25.42 9.77 -12.43
C ALA A 120 -24.10 9.46 -11.74
N LYS A 121 -23.72 8.18 -11.70
CA LYS A 121 -22.42 7.77 -11.19
C LYS A 121 -21.43 8.74 -11.83
N LYS A 122 -20.73 9.54 -11.01
CA LYS A 122 -19.62 10.35 -11.49
C LYS A 122 -18.55 9.36 -11.92
N THR A 123 -18.72 8.76 -13.09
CA THR A 123 -17.62 8.34 -13.93
C THR A 123 -16.84 9.62 -14.11
N THR A 124 -15.90 9.82 -13.20
CA THR A 124 -14.84 10.80 -13.35
C THR A 124 -14.33 10.50 -14.76
N ALA A 125 -14.57 11.41 -15.69
CA ALA A 125 -14.09 11.28 -17.06
C ALA A 125 -12.56 11.31 -16.97
N TRP A 126 -11.99 10.14 -16.69
CA TRP A 126 -10.57 9.89 -16.49
C TRP A 126 -9.98 9.83 -17.89
N GLY A 127 -9.92 11.00 -18.50
CA GLY A 127 -9.70 11.16 -19.93
C GLY A 127 -10.49 12.36 -20.41
N ALA A 128 -10.14 13.56 -19.94
CA ALA A 128 -10.18 14.67 -20.87
C ALA A 128 -9.38 14.18 -22.07
N GLN A 129 -10.07 13.92 -23.19
CA GLN A 129 -9.40 13.61 -24.44
C GLN A 129 -8.36 14.71 -24.62
N ALA A 130 -7.09 14.32 -24.74
CA ALA A 130 -6.09 15.31 -25.09
C ALA A 130 -6.53 15.94 -26.41
N ASP A 131 -6.57 17.26 -26.47
CA ASP A 131 -6.96 17.97 -27.69
C ASP A 131 -6.08 17.50 -28.86
N GLU A 132 -6.62 17.51 -30.07
CA GLU A 132 -5.94 17.02 -31.28
C GLU A 132 -4.57 17.70 -31.48
N THR A 133 -4.49 18.99 -31.13
CA THR A 133 -3.25 19.77 -31.11
C THR A 133 -2.19 19.19 -30.18
N THR A 134 -2.61 18.73 -28.99
CA THR A 134 -1.74 18.10 -28.00
C THR A 134 -1.31 16.71 -28.47
N ILE A 135 -2.20 15.96 -29.12
CA ILE A 135 -1.87 14.65 -29.71
C ILE A 135 -0.80 14.83 -30.78
N ARG A 136 -0.99 15.77 -31.71
CA ARG A 136 -0.03 16.08 -32.79
C ARG A 136 1.32 16.52 -32.24
N ARG A 137 1.35 17.50 -31.32
CA ARG A 137 2.60 17.95 -30.67
C ARG A 137 3.33 16.80 -29.96
N ASN A 138 2.60 15.95 -29.25
CA ASN A 138 3.21 14.79 -28.57
C ASN A 138 3.72 13.74 -29.57
N ALA A 139 3.14 13.63 -30.77
CA ALA A 139 3.65 12.74 -31.82
C ALA A 139 4.95 13.30 -32.41
N GLU A 140 4.98 14.61 -32.73
CA GLU A 140 6.17 15.31 -33.24
C GLU A 140 7.33 15.25 -32.25
N LEU A 141 7.08 15.49 -30.95
CA LEU A 141 8.10 15.38 -29.91
C LEU A 141 8.74 13.98 -29.86
N ARG A 142 7.95 12.92 -30.04
CA ARG A 142 8.47 11.55 -30.09
C ARG A 142 9.28 11.31 -31.36
N ALA A 143 8.88 11.88 -32.50
CA ALA A 143 9.60 11.74 -33.76
C ALA A 143 10.97 12.44 -33.67
N ARG A 144 10.98 13.72 -33.28
CA ARG A 144 12.22 14.50 -33.13
C ARG A 144 13.16 13.90 -32.10
N PHE A 145 12.65 13.41 -30.96
CA PHE A 145 13.47 12.76 -29.95
C PHE A 145 14.15 11.47 -30.47
N LYS A 146 13.54 10.76 -31.43
CA LYS A 146 14.14 9.58 -32.06
C LYS A 146 15.20 9.95 -33.10
N GLU A 147 15.02 11.06 -33.80
CA GLU A 147 15.96 11.55 -34.80
C GLU A 147 17.22 12.12 -34.15
N ASP A 148 17.03 13.11 -33.27
CA ASP A 148 18.14 13.68 -32.50
C ASP A 148 17.63 14.30 -31.19
N PRO A 149 17.86 13.65 -30.03
CA PRO A 149 17.43 14.18 -28.74
C PRO A 149 18.19 15.46 -28.33
N SER A 150 19.36 15.72 -28.93
CA SER A 150 20.21 16.87 -28.60
C SER A 150 19.60 18.19 -29.08
N LEU A 151 18.84 18.16 -30.17
CA LEU A 151 18.14 19.31 -30.75
C LEU A 151 16.89 19.75 -29.98
N LEU A 152 16.40 18.93 -29.04
CA LEU A 152 15.25 19.30 -28.21
C LEU A 152 15.70 20.14 -27.00
N SER A 153 14.85 21.10 -26.62
CA SER A 153 14.95 21.78 -25.32
C SER A 153 14.93 20.75 -24.18
N ALA A 154 15.54 21.09 -23.04
CA ALA A 154 15.59 20.18 -21.88
C ALA A 154 14.18 19.75 -21.42
N ASP A 155 13.22 20.66 -21.45
CA ASP A 155 11.83 20.39 -21.08
C ASP A 155 11.13 19.46 -22.09
N ASP A 156 11.30 19.71 -23.40
CA ASP A 156 10.72 18.87 -24.44
C ASP A 156 11.35 17.47 -24.44
N ARG A 157 12.65 17.37 -24.15
CA ARG A 157 13.35 16.09 -23.98
C ARG A 157 12.77 15.29 -22.81
N ALA A 158 12.66 15.91 -21.63
CA ALA A 158 12.06 15.26 -20.46
C ALA A 158 10.60 14.84 -20.72
N ARG A 159 9.84 15.65 -21.45
CA ARG A 159 8.46 15.32 -21.84
C ARG A 159 8.41 14.15 -22.84
N ALA A 160 9.29 14.12 -23.83
CA ALA A 160 9.39 13.02 -24.79
C ALA A 160 9.75 11.71 -24.11
N GLU A 161 10.71 11.71 -23.18
CA GLU A 161 11.07 10.55 -22.37
C GLU A 161 9.90 10.03 -21.55
N GLN A 162 9.13 10.92 -20.91
CA GLN A 162 7.92 10.52 -20.17
C GLN A 162 6.88 9.87 -21.08
N LEU A 163 6.69 10.39 -22.29
CA LEU A 163 5.76 9.82 -23.27
C LEU A 163 6.22 8.43 -23.72
N ILE A 164 7.50 8.25 -24.04
CA ILE A 164 8.09 6.96 -24.44
C ILE A 164 7.96 5.95 -23.28
N ALA A 165 8.30 6.34 -22.06
CA ALA A 165 8.17 5.49 -20.88
C ALA A 165 6.72 5.09 -20.62
N ARG A 166 5.76 6.01 -20.82
CA ARG A 166 4.33 5.72 -20.71
C ARG A 166 3.89 4.71 -21.76
N ASP A 167 4.34 4.87 -23.00
CA ASP A 167 3.99 3.98 -24.10
C ASP A 167 4.61 2.59 -23.91
N ALA A 168 5.85 2.50 -23.42
CA ALA A 168 6.49 1.25 -23.02
C ALA A 168 5.71 0.53 -21.90
N ARG A 169 5.25 1.26 -20.87
CA ARG A 169 4.39 0.68 -19.82
C ARG A 169 3.05 0.18 -20.36
N LYS A 170 2.44 0.93 -21.28
CA LYS A 170 1.19 0.51 -21.95
C LYS A 170 1.43 -0.74 -22.81
N ALA A 171 2.52 -0.79 -23.56
CA ALA A 171 2.92 -1.96 -24.34
C ALA A 171 3.16 -3.18 -23.44
N ALA A 172 3.93 -3.03 -22.36
CA ALA A 172 4.15 -4.09 -21.37
C ALA A 172 2.84 -4.58 -20.74
N LYS A 173 1.93 -3.68 -20.38
CA LYS A 173 0.61 -4.03 -19.85
C LYS A 173 -0.24 -4.77 -20.88
N LYS A 174 -0.19 -4.36 -22.16
CA LYS A 174 -0.89 -5.04 -23.26
C LYS A 174 -0.29 -6.43 -23.51
N ALA A 175 1.04 -6.56 -23.49
CA ALA A 175 1.74 -7.83 -23.62
C ALA A 175 1.41 -8.79 -22.48
N ALA A 176 1.37 -8.31 -21.23
CA ALA A 176 0.97 -9.10 -20.08
C ALA A 176 -0.46 -9.66 -20.22
N ARG A 177 -1.42 -8.82 -20.61
CA ARG A 177 -2.81 -9.23 -20.84
C ARG A 177 -2.96 -10.18 -22.03
N GLY A 178 -2.21 -9.96 -23.12
CA GLY A 178 -2.22 -10.83 -24.30
C GLY A 178 -1.57 -12.19 -24.05
N GLY A 179 -0.60 -12.25 -23.15
CA GLY A 179 -0.01 -13.51 -22.69
C GLY A 179 -1.00 -14.35 -21.87
N GLU A 180 -1.77 -13.69 -20.99
CA GLU A 180 -2.81 -14.35 -20.20
C GLU A 180 -3.92 -14.93 -21.07
N SER A 181 -4.40 -14.20 -22.08
CA SER A 181 -5.43 -14.72 -22.99
C SER A 181 -4.94 -15.92 -23.81
N LYS A 182 -3.69 -15.88 -24.31
CA LYS A 182 -3.07 -17.01 -25.01
C LYS A 182 -2.89 -18.24 -24.11
N ARG A 183 -2.45 -18.05 -22.86
CA ARG A 183 -2.31 -19.15 -21.88
C ARG A 183 -3.66 -19.74 -21.51
N ALA A 184 -4.68 -18.92 -21.30
CA ALA A 184 -6.04 -19.38 -21.05
C ALA A 184 -6.61 -20.17 -22.23
N ALA A 185 -6.36 -19.74 -23.47
CA ALA A 185 -6.76 -20.48 -24.67
C ALA A 185 -6.03 -21.84 -24.79
N ALA A 186 -4.72 -21.87 -24.53
CA ALA A 186 -3.93 -23.10 -24.53
C ALA A 186 -4.39 -24.10 -23.45
N PHE A 187 -4.70 -23.61 -22.25
CA PHE A 187 -5.23 -24.42 -21.15
C PHE A 187 -6.61 -25.02 -21.50
N LYS A 188 -7.52 -24.23 -22.07
CA LYS A 188 -8.82 -24.73 -22.55
C LYS A 188 -8.66 -25.80 -23.62
N LYS A 189 -7.73 -25.62 -24.57
CA LYS A 189 -7.44 -26.61 -25.62
C LYS A 189 -6.91 -27.92 -25.04
N ARG A 190 -6.10 -27.86 -23.98
CA ARG A 190 -5.59 -29.04 -23.28
C ARG A 190 -6.70 -29.82 -22.57
N ILE A 191 -7.57 -29.13 -21.82
CA ILE A 191 -8.73 -29.76 -21.17
C ILE A 191 -9.64 -30.44 -22.21
N ALA A 192 -9.90 -29.78 -23.34
CA ALA A 192 -10.73 -30.36 -24.40
C ALA A 192 -10.10 -31.62 -25.01
N SER A 193 -8.77 -31.65 -25.15
CA SER A 193 -8.04 -32.82 -25.66
C SER A 193 -8.05 -33.98 -24.67
N ASP A 194 -7.89 -33.71 -23.37
CA ASP A 194 -7.90 -34.74 -22.32
C ASP A 194 -9.31 -35.33 -22.12
N ALA A 195 -10.37 -34.62 -22.49
CA ALA A 195 -11.75 -35.11 -22.39
C ALA A 195 -12.20 -35.97 -23.59
N SER A 196 -11.40 -36.07 -24.65
CA SER A 196 -11.69 -36.87 -25.85
C SER A 196 -10.83 -38.14 -25.98
N ALA A 197 -9.95 -38.39 -25.00
CA ALA A 197 -9.16 -39.61 -24.86
C ALA A 197 -9.79 -40.53 -23.81
#